data_AF-A0A1I3DR38-F1
#
_entry.id   AF-A0A1I3DR38-F1
#
_cell.length_a   1.000
_cell.length_b   1.000
_cell.length_c   1.000
_cell.angle_alpha   90.00
_cell.angle_beta   90.00
_cell.angle_gamma   90.00
#
_symmetry.space_group_name_H-M   'P 1'
#
loop_
_entity.id
_entity.type
_entity.pdbx_description
1 polymer ?
#
loop_
_entity_poly.entity_id
_entity_poly.type
_entity_poly.pdbx_seq_one_letter_code
_entity_poly.pdbx_strand_id
1 'polypeptide(L)'
;MTRNQTIASPLKTTASLLALAATALTLQASPSLAFSSEAQQMCSGDAMRLCSYEIPNISRITACMVHKKAQLSPGCRAVMDREHAAAIAARKREAAAE
;
A
#
# COMPACT_ATOMS: atom_id res chain seq x y z
N MET A 1 26.09 8.61 32.56
CA MET A 1 24.86 9.19 31.99
C MET A 1 25.24 10.47 31.28
N THR A 2 25.19 10.48 29.96
CA THR A 2 25.82 11.48 29.09
C THR A 2 25.06 12.78 29.00
N ARG A 3 25.80 13.85 29.34
CA ARG A 3 25.89 15.17 28.68
C ARG A 3 24.66 16.07 28.62
N ASN A 4 24.70 17.01 29.57
CA ASN A 4 24.61 18.46 29.38
C ASN A 4 23.41 18.99 28.60
N GLN A 5 22.37 19.22 29.39
CA GLN A 5 21.50 20.38 29.22
C GLN A 5 22.31 21.68 29.30
N THR A 6 21.79 22.66 28.56
CA THR A 6 21.64 24.08 28.94
C THR A 6 22.45 25.12 28.13
N ILE A 7 21.68 26.15 27.73
CA ILE A 7 22.03 27.57 27.55
C ILE A 7 22.40 28.03 26.12
N ALA A 8 21.34 28.38 25.39
CA ALA A 8 21.12 29.66 24.70
C ALA A 8 22.30 30.34 23.96
N SER A 9 22.08 30.45 22.64
CA SER A 9 22.57 31.40 21.61
C SER A 9 23.54 32.51 21.99
N PRO A 10 24.39 32.88 21.03
CA PRO A 10 24.29 34.26 20.54
C PRO A 10 24.21 34.37 19.01
N LEU A 11 23.20 35.13 18.59
CA LEU A 11 23.06 35.78 17.29
C LEU A 11 24.26 36.71 17.04
N LYS A 12 25.22 36.36 16.17
CA LYS A 12 26.06 37.36 15.48
C LYS A 12 26.78 36.84 14.23
N THR A 13 26.45 37.54 13.13
CA THR A 13 27.31 37.93 12.00
C THR A 13 27.74 36.92 10.92
N THR A 14 27.09 37.13 9.77
CA THR A 14 27.66 37.28 8.41
C THR A 14 28.14 36.06 7.64
N ALA A 15 27.34 35.76 6.61
CA ALA A 15 27.73 35.39 5.25
C ALA A 15 28.37 34.00 5.03
N SER A 16 27.54 33.03 4.68
CA SER A 16 27.71 32.30 3.42
C SER A 16 26.42 31.61 2.99
N LEU A 17 26.17 31.74 1.70
CA LEU A 17 24.99 31.32 0.96
C LEU A 17 24.92 29.79 0.81
N LEU A 18 23.71 29.35 0.42
CA LEU A 18 23.34 28.07 -0.20
C LEU A 18 22.99 26.88 0.71
N ALA A 19 21.67 26.63 0.70
CA ALA A 19 21.01 25.34 0.50
C ALA A 19 21.14 24.30 1.63
N LEU A 20 20.09 24.21 2.46
CA LEU A 20 19.66 22.91 2.96
C LEU A 20 18.29 22.58 2.38
N ALA A 21 18.33 21.51 1.59
CA ALA A 21 17.30 21.03 0.70
C ALA A 21 16.07 20.51 1.44
N ALA A 22 14.92 20.84 0.84
CA ALA A 22 13.71 20.05 0.71
C ALA A 22 13.44 19.00 1.81
N THR A 23 12.45 19.30 2.64
CA THR A 23 11.63 18.30 3.32
C THR A 23 11.13 17.25 2.31
N ALA A 24 11.74 16.07 2.31
CA ALA A 24 11.22 14.92 1.60
C ALA A 24 9.99 14.42 2.34
N LEU A 25 8.81 14.92 1.95
CA LEU A 25 7.54 14.34 2.33
C LEU A 25 7.41 13.01 1.56
N THR A 26 7.88 11.91 2.13
CA THR A 26 7.65 10.58 1.55
C THR A 26 6.17 10.30 1.66
N LEU A 27 5.46 10.51 0.54
CA LEU A 27 4.06 10.17 0.40
C LEU A 27 3.95 8.64 0.51
N GLN A 28 3.69 8.14 1.72
CA GLN A 28 3.48 6.72 2.01
C GLN A 28 2.16 6.32 1.35
N ALA A 29 2.23 5.90 0.08
CA ALA A 29 1.14 5.23 -0.59
C ALA A 29 1.01 3.83 0.01
N SER A 30 0.33 3.75 1.16
CA SER A 30 -0.17 2.48 1.68
C SER A 30 -1.04 1.86 0.58
N PRO A 31 -0.75 0.64 0.10
CA PRO A 31 -1.70 -0.07 -0.73
C PRO A 31 -2.85 -0.49 0.18
N SER A 32 -3.79 0.42 0.40
CA SER A 32 -5.13 0.05 0.80
C SER A 32 -5.59 -0.97 -0.22
N LEU A 33 -6.19 -2.07 0.22
CA LEU A 33 -6.89 -3.04 -0.63
C LEU A 33 -8.15 -2.41 -1.23
N ALA A 34 -8.01 -1.21 -1.80
CA ALA A 34 -8.92 -0.70 -2.80
C ALA A 34 -8.73 -1.66 -3.96
N PHE A 35 -9.69 -2.57 -4.12
CA PHE A 35 -9.86 -3.37 -5.33
C PHE A 35 -9.43 -2.50 -6.50
N SER A 36 -8.31 -2.83 -7.16
CA SER A 36 -7.88 -2.05 -8.32
C SER A 36 -9.06 -1.99 -9.27
N SER A 37 -9.31 -0.83 -9.90
CA SER A 37 -10.40 -0.72 -10.87
C SER A 37 -10.29 -1.80 -11.95
N GLU A 38 -9.06 -2.18 -12.30
CA GLU A 38 -8.72 -3.31 -13.17
C GLU A 38 -9.18 -4.66 -12.58
N ALA A 39 -8.97 -4.87 -11.28
CA ALA A 39 -9.44 -6.06 -10.59
C ALA A 39 -10.97 -6.17 -10.60
N GLN A 40 -11.67 -5.07 -10.32
CA GLN A 40 -13.13 -5.07 -10.30
C GLN A 40 -13.70 -5.39 -11.69
N GLN A 41 -13.14 -4.84 -12.76
CA GLN A 41 -13.57 -5.15 -14.13
C GLN A 41 -13.38 -6.63 -14.47
N MET A 42 -12.19 -7.18 -14.21
CA MET A 42 -11.85 -8.56 -14.56
C MET A 42 -12.56 -9.61 -13.69
N CYS A 43 -12.86 -9.26 -12.44
CA CYS A 43 -13.40 -10.20 -11.45
C CYS A 43 -14.90 -10.08 -11.20
N SER A 44 -15.56 -9.02 -11.68
CA SER A 44 -17.00 -8.80 -11.47
C SER A 44 -17.87 -9.97 -11.94
N GLY A 45 -17.61 -10.51 -13.14
CA GLY A 45 -18.35 -11.64 -13.69
C GLY A 45 -18.18 -12.92 -12.85
N ASP A 46 -16.97 -13.18 -12.37
CA ASP A 46 -16.71 -14.32 -11.49
C ASP A 46 -17.31 -14.14 -10.09
N ALA A 47 -17.28 -12.93 -9.55
CA ALA A 47 -17.91 -12.60 -8.27
C ALA A 47 -19.43 -12.83 -8.32
N MET A 48 -20.11 -12.38 -9.38
CA MET A 48 -21.54 -12.61 -9.56
C MET A 48 -21.87 -14.09 -9.78
N ARG A 49 -21.02 -14.84 -10.49
CA ARG A 49 -21.27 -16.25 -10.80
C ARG A 49 -20.99 -17.19 -9.63
N LEU A 50 -19.94 -16.92 -8.85
CA LEU A 50 -19.42 -17.83 -7.82
C LEU A 50 -19.70 -17.37 -6.39
N CYS A 51 -19.89 -16.07 -6.17
CA CYS A 51 -19.95 -15.42 -4.86
C CYS A 51 -21.16 -14.48 -4.70
N SER A 52 -22.19 -14.60 -5.54
CA SER A 52 -23.38 -13.72 -5.49
C SER A 52 -24.12 -13.75 -4.15
N TYR A 53 -24.07 -14.88 -3.44
CA TYR A 53 -24.69 -15.04 -2.12
C TYR A 53 -24.06 -14.14 -1.04
N GLU A 54 -22.90 -13.55 -1.33
CA GLU A 54 -22.10 -12.76 -0.40
C GLU A 54 -22.27 -11.23 -0.63
N ILE A 55 -23.00 -10.85 -1.69
CA ILE A 55 -23.36 -9.46 -1.99
C ILE A 55 -24.31 -8.93 -0.90
N PRO A 56 -24.13 -7.69 -0.39
CA PRO A 56 -23.24 -6.64 -0.91
C PRO A 56 -21.89 -6.51 -0.19
N ASN A 57 -21.47 -7.51 0.59
CA ASN A 57 -20.29 -7.37 1.43
C ASN A 57 -18.99 -7.63 0.66
N ILE A 58 -18.28 -6.56 0.28
CA ILE A 58 -17.04 -6.65 -0.51
C ILE A 58 -15.98 -7.52 0.18
N SER A 59 -15.80 -7.37 1.50
CA SER A 59 -14.79 -8.15 2.23
C SER A 59 -15.07 -9.65 2.15
N ARG A 60 -16.34 -10.03 2.28
CA ARG A 60 -16.74 -11.43 2.20
C ARG A 60 -16.72 -11.94 0.75
N ILE A 61 -17.10 -11.14 -0.25
CA ILE A 61 -16.92 -11.49 -1.67
C ILE A 61 -15.45 -11.77 -1.96
N THR A 62 -14.56 -10.91 -1.47
CA THR A 62 -13.11 -11.08 -1.62
C THR A 62 -12.64 -12.40 -1.02
N ALA A 63 -13.10 -12.72 0.20
CA ALA A 63 -12.77 -13.99 0.85
C ALA A 63 -13.30 -15.19 0.06
N CYS A 64 -14.53 -15.12 -0.45
CA CYS A 64 -15.11 -16.15 -1.32
C CYS A 64 -14.28 -16.35 -2.59
N MET A 65 -13.84 -15.26 -3.23
CA MET A 65 -13.00 -15.31 -4.44
C MET A 65 -11.62 -15.89 -4.17
N VAL A 66 -10.99 -15.54 -3.05
CA VAL A 66 -9.73 -16.15 -2.61
C VAL A 66 -9.90 -17.65 -2.40
N HIS A 67 -10.99 -18.06 -1.75
CA HIS A 67 -11.28 -19.48 -1.52
C HIS A 67 -11.58 -20.24 -2.82
N LYS A 68 -12.27 -19.60 -3.76
CA LYS A 68 -12.63 -20.15 -5.07
C LYS A 68 -11.64 -19.80 -6.17
N LYS A 69 -10.39 -19.43 -5.84
CA LYS A 69 -9.40 -18.96 -6.81
C LYS A 69 -9.19 -19.92 -7.99
N ALA A 70 -9.24 -21.23 -7.75
CA ALA A 70 -9.14 -22.25 -8.80
C ALA A 70 -10.31 -22.22 -9.81
N GLN A 71 -11.49 -21.74 -9.42
CA GLN A 71 -12.72 -21.69 -10.23
C GLN A 71 -12.91 -20.36 -10.97
N LEU A 72 -12.12 -19.33 -10.64
CA LEU A 72 -12.16 -18.02 -11.30
C LEU A 72 -11.77 -18.12 -12.79
N SER A 73 -12.05 -17.09 -13.58
CA SER A 73 -11.49 -16.96 -14.92
C SER A 73 -9.96 -16.79 -14.88
N PRO A 74 -9.23 -17.16 -15.96
CA PRO A 74 -7.78 -16.94 -16.03
C PRO A 74 -7.38 -15.47 -15.82
N GLY A 75 -8.17 -14.54 -16.33
CA GLY A 75 -7.95 -13.10 -16.18
C GLY A 75 -8.06 -12.64 -14.73
N CYS A 76 -9.14 -13.03 -14.04
CA CYS A 76 -9.33 -12.66 -12.64
C CYS A 76 -8.26 -13.30 -11.73
N ARG A 77 -7.86 -14.57 -11.97
CA ARG A 77 -6.76 -15.20 -11.23
C ARG A 77 -5.46 -14.40 -11.35
N ALA A 78 -5.08 -14.03 -12.57
CA ALA A 78 -3.83 -13.30 -12.82
C ALA A 78 -3.80 -11.94 -12.09
N VAL A 79 -4.93 -11.24 -12.04
CA VAL A 79 -5.07 -10.01 -11.23
C VAL A 79 -4.86 -10.30 -9.75
N MET A 80 -5.56 -11.29 -9.18
CA MET A 80 -5.41 -11.62 -7.75
C MET A 80 -3.98 -12.04 -7.40
N ASP A 81 -3.30 -12.75 -8.29
CA ASP A 81 -1.87 -13.11 -8.15
C ASP A 81 -0.97 -11.88 -8.16
N ARG A 82 -1.18 -10.95 -9.09
CA ARG A 82 -0.44 -9.68 -9.16
C ARG A 82 -0.64 -8.83 -7.92
N GLU A 83 -1.87 -8.72 -7.42
CA GLU A 83 -2.15 -7.94 -6.21
C GLU A 83 -1.52 -8.58 -4.97
N HIS A 84 -1.57 -9.91 -4.85
CA HIS A 84 -0.88 -10.61 -3.77
C HIS A 84 0.63 -10.40 -3.85
N ALA A 85 1.23 -10.53 -5.03
CA ALA A 85 2.66 -10.29 -5.23
C ALA A 85 3.06 -8.84 -4.92
N ALA A 86 2.24 -7.87 -5.34
CA ALA A 86 2.44 -6.45 -5.05
C ALA A 86 2.37 -6.17 -3.55
N ALA A 87 1.42 -6.78 -2.83
CA ALA A 87 1.31 -6.67 -1.38
C ALA A 87 2.55 -7.23 -0.66
N ILE A 88 3.04 -8.40 -1.08
CA ILE A 88 4.28 -8.97 -0.53
C ILE A 88 5.49 -8.08 -0.85
N ALA A 89 5.59 -7.55 -2.07
CA ALA A 89 6.67 -6.65 -2.45
C ALA A 89 6.65 -5.34 -1.65
N ALA A 90 5.47 -4.77 -1.39
CA ALA A 90 5.32 -3.59 -0.54
C ALA A 90 5.81 -3.86 0.89
N ARG A 91 5.40 -4.98 1.50
CA ARG A 91 5.85 -5.39 2.84
C ARG A 91 7.36 -5.57 2.91
N LYS A 92 7.98 -6.14 1.87
CA LYS A 92 9.45 -6.26 1.81
C LYS A 92 10.16 -4.90 1.73
N ARG A 93 9.56 -3.92 1.06
CA ARG A 93 10.13 -2.57 0.98
C ARG A 93 10.00 -1.82 2.30
N GLU A 94 8.91 -2.01 3.03
CA GLU A 94 8.75 -1.48 4.39
C GLU A 94 9.81 -2.08 5.33
N ALA A 95 9.97 -3.41 5.31
CA ALA A 95 11.00 -4.08 6.11
C ALA A 95 12.45 -3.74 5.73
N ALA A 96 12.70 -3.26 4.50
CA ALA A 96 14.03 -2.82 4.04
C ALA A 96 14.29 -1.32 4.27
N ALA A 97 13.26 -0.56 4.66
CA ALA A 97 13.37 0.85 4.98
C ALA A 97 13.62 1.10 6.49
N GLU A 98 13.50 0.06 7.32
CA GLU A 98 13.88 0.03 8.73
C GLU A 98 15.38 -0.30 8.94
#